data_AF-A0A822EA40-F1
#
_entry.id   AF-A0A822EA40-F1
#
_cell.length_a   1.000
_cell.length_b   1.000
_cell.length_c   1.000
_cell.angle_alpha   90.00
_cell.angle_beta   90.00
_cell.angle_gamma   90.00
#
_symmetry.space_group_name_H-M   'P 1'
#
loop_
_entity.id
_entity.type
_entity.pdbx_description
1 polymer ?
#
loop_
_entity_poly.entity_id
_entity_poly.type
_entity_poly.pdbx_seq_one_letter_code
_entity_poly.pdbx_strand_id
1 'polypeptide(L)'
;LDKSFFKTTIPDPINYKFTRWGQDSLAYGSYSNFAVHAGPHTIEQLAKETSDGRVQWAGEHANVNDGTENWLYACVHSAFQSGQRAAKTIRNQLCSS
;
A
#
# COMPACT_ATOMS: atom_id res chain seq x y z
N LEU A 1 -26.58 7.51 12.97
CA LEU A 1 -26.55 6.39 13.92
C LEU A 1 -27.73 6.56 14.84
N ASP A 2 -28.60 5.57 14.89
CA ASP A 2 -29.71 5.60 15.81
C ASP A 2 -29.17 5.45 17.25
N LYS A 3 -29.35 6.46 18.09
CA LYS A 3 -28.94 6.44 19.49
C LYS A 3 -29.74 5.39 20.29
N SER A 4 -30.84 4.87 19.75
CA SER A 4 -31.72 3.87 20.37
C SER A 4 -31.07 2.51 20.62
N PHE A 5 -29.98 2.18 19.92
CA PHE A 5 -29.23 0.94 20.16
C PHE A 5 -28.68 0.87 21.58
N PHE A 6 -28.33 2.02 22.17
CA PHE A 6 -27.83 2.10 23.53
C PHE A 6 -28.99 2.32 24.50
N LYS A 7 -29.07 1.48 25.54
CA LYS A 7 -30.04 1.63 26.65
C LYS A 7 -29.72 2.81 27.59
N THR A 8 -28.81 3.69 27.17
CA THR A 8 -28.27 4.80 27.96
C THR A 8 -28.10 6.03 27.08
N THR A 9 -28.09 7.21 27.69
CA THR A 9 -27.85 8.47 26.98
C THR A 9 -26.39 8.55 26.57
N ILE A 10 -26.13 8.57 25.26
CA ILE A 10 -24.79 8.80 24.72
C ILE A 10 -24.53 10.32 24.66
N PRO A 11 -23.51 10.82 25.38
CA PRO A 11 -23.16 12.23 25.35
C PRO A 11 -22.62 12.63 23.97
N ASP A 12 -22.66 13.91 23.65
CA ASP A 12 -22.12 14.41 22.39
C ASP A 12 -20.57 14.37 22.40
N PRO A 13 -19.94 14.08 21.24
CA PRO A 13 -18.49 13.99 21.17
C PRO A 13 -17.83 15.36 21.38
N ILE A 14 -16.73 15.39 22.14
CA ILE A 14 -15.91 16.60 22.33
C ILE A 14 -15.26 17.03 21.02
N ASN A 15 -14.85 16.06 20.19
CA ASN A 15 -14.24 16.31 18.89
C ASN A 15 -14.46 15.12 17.96
N TYR A 16 -14.41 15.37 16.66
CA TYR A 16 -14.55 14.35 15.63
C TYR A 16 -13.64 14.67 14.43
N LYS A 17 -13.17 13.62 13.76
CA LYS A 17 -12.46 13.73 12.49
C LYS A 17 -13.02 12.70 11.52
N PHE A 18 -13.20 13.12 10.28
CA PHE A 18 -13.62 12.26 9.19
C PHE A 18 -12.52 12.24 8.14
N THR A 19 -12.08 11.04 7.76
CA THR A 19 -11.15 10.89 6.64
C THR A 19 -11.91 10.96 5.32
N ARG A 20 -11.25 11.49 4.29
CA ARG A 20 -11.74 11.49 2.91
C ARG A 20 -10.62 11.06 1.98
N TRP A 21 -10.10 9.85 2.18
CA TRP A 21 -8.95 9.32 1.46
C TRP A 21 -9.08 9.40 -0.07
N GLY A 22 -10.29 9.19 -0.61
CA GLY A 22 -10.54 9.34 -2.06
C GLY A 22 -10.52 10.79 -2.57
N GLN A 23 -10.53 11.79 -1.69
CA GLN A 23 -10.42 13.21 -2.02
C GLN A 23 -9.03 13.79 -1.69
N ASP A 24 -8.17 13.02 -1.02
CA ASP A 24 -6.81 13.44 -0.70
C ASP A 24 -5.94 13.36 -1.96
N SER A 25 -5.40 14.51 -2.40
CA SER A 25 -4.57 14.61 -3.61
C SER A 25 -3.21 13.91 -3.52
N LEU A 26 -2.82 13.43 -2.34
CA LEU A 26 -1.60 12.66 -2.14
C LEU A 26 -1.86 11.15 -2.07
N ALA A 27 -3.11 10.72 -1.95
CA ALA A 27 -3.47 9.30 -1.80
C ALA A 27 -4.44 8.80 -2.89
N TYR A 28 -5.45 9.59 -3.26
CA TYR A 28 -6.52 9.24 -4.20
C TYR A 28 -7.32 7.97 -3.86
N GLY A 29 -7.17 7.43 -2.65
CA GLY A 29 -7.75 6.16 -2.24
C GLY A 29 -7.18 5.70 -0.89
N SER A 30 -7.68 4.57 -0.39
CA SER A 30 -7.19 4.00 0.87
C SER A 30 -5.96 3.10 0.66
N TYR A 31 -6.09 2.09 -0.19
CA TYR A 31 -5.08 1.08 -0.50
C TYR A 31 -5.55 0.26 -1.71
N SER A 32 -4.62 -0.49 -2.31
CA SER A 32 -4.89 -1.30 -3.50
C SER A 32 -5.82 -2.46 -3.25
N ASN A 33 -6.59 -2.83 -4.26
CA ASN A 33 -7.35 -4.08 -4.30
C ASN A 33 -7.29 -4.67 -5.72
N PHE A 34 -7.68 -5.93 -5.85
CA PHE A 34 -7.86 -6.52 -7.18
C PHE A 34 -9.22 -6.13 -7.74
N ALA A 35 -9.18 -5.29 -8.78
CA ALA A 35 -10.31 -5.15 -9.68
C ALA A 35 -10.67 -6.50 -10.32
N VAL A 36 -11.87 -6.61 -10.86
CA VAL A 36 -12.27 -7.79 -11.65
C VAL A 36 -11.25 -7.98 -12.79
N HIS A 37 -10.76 -9.21 -12.94
CA HIS A 37 -9.68 -9.61 -13.87
C HIS A 37 -8.26 -9.18 -13.50
N ALA A 38 -8.04 -8.48 -12.37
CA ALA A 38 -6.71 -8.28 -11.79
C ALA A 38 -6.35 -9.39 -10.81
N GLY A 39 -5.06 -9.51 -10.47
CA GLY A 39 -4.58 -10.49 -9.50
C GLY A 39 -3.13 -10.23 -9.09
N PRO A 40 -2.48 -11.19 -8.40
CA PRO A 40 -1.10 -11.03 -7.92
C PRO A 40 -0.11 -10.59 -9.01
N HIS A 41 -0.30 -11.10 -10.23
CA HIS A 41 0.49 -10.69 -11.40
C HIS A 41 0.51 -9.17 -11.63
N THR A 42 -0.59 -8.47 -11.36
CA THR A 42 -0.65 -7.00 -11.52
C THR A 42 0.32 -6.30 -10.59
N ILE A 43 0.41 -6.73 -9.33
CA ILE A 43 1.32 -6.15 -8.33
C ILE A 43 2.77 -6.48 -8.68
N GLU A 44 3.04 -7.71 -9.16
CA GLU A 44 4.37 -8.10 -9.65
C GLU A 44 4.82 -7.24 -10.83
N GLN A 45 3.92 -6.90 -11.76
CA GLN A 45 4.25 -5.97 -12.85
C GLN A 45 4.58 -4.57 -12.33
N LEU A 46 3.78 -4.04 -11.38
CA LEU A 46 4.03 -2.73 -10.77
C LEU A 46 5.35 -2.67 -9.99
N ALA A 47 5.82 -3.81 -9.48
CA ALA A 47 7.08 -3.90 -8.75
C ALA A 47 8.35 -3.91 -9.65
N LYS A 48 8.19 -4.10 -10.96
CA LYS A 48 9.30 -4.15 -11.92
C LYS A 48 9.95 -2.78 -12.06
N GLU A 49 11.27 -2.78 -12.12
CA GLU A 49 12.02 -1.58 -12.48
C GLU A 49 11.72 -1.11 -13.90
N THR A 50 11.92 0.18 -14.13
CA THR A 50 11.73 0.81 -15.44
C THR A 50 12.93 1.69 -15.78
N SER A 51 13.01 2.17 -17.02
CA SER A 51 14.11 3.03 -17.49
C SER A 51 15.49 2.36 -17.35
N ASP A 52 15.62 1.12 -17.84
CA ASP A 52 16.86 0.32 -17.76
C ASP A 52 17.43 0.22 -16.33
N GLY A 53 16.55 -0.01 -15.36
CA GLY A 53 16.91 -0.15 -13.95
C GLY A 53 17.12 1.16 -13.18
N ARG A 54 17.02 2.33 -13.85
CA ARG A 54 17.19 3.64 -13.20
C ARG A 54 16.02 4.05 -12.30
N VAL A 55 14.83 3.48 -12.51
CA VAL A 55 13.63 3.80 -11.72
C VAL A 55 13.13 2.53 -11.03
N GLN A 56 13.17 2.55 -9.71
CA GLN A 56 12.64 1.49 -8.84
C GLN A 56 11.28 1.89 -8.30
N TRP A 57 10.34 0.94 -8.29
CA TRP A 57 8.99 1.13 -7.75
C TRP A 57 8.85 0.38 -6.43
N ALA A 58 8.26 1.06 -5.42
CA ALA A 58 8.02 0.52 -4.08
C ALA A 58 6.73 1.11 -3.51
N GLY A 59 6.21 0.47 -2.46
CA GLY A 59 4.93 0.82 -1.84
C GLY A 59 4.03 -0.41 -1.70
N GLU A 60 2.88 -0.21 -1.06
CA GLU A 60 1.91 -1.30 -0.79
C GLU A 60 1.41 -2.02 -2.05
N HIS A 61 1.47 -1.33 -3.19
CA HIS A 61 1.02 -1.79 -4.51
C HIS A 61 2.15 -2.36 -5.39
N ALA A 62 3.38 -2.44 -4.88
CA ALA A 62 4.58 -2.75 -5.67
C ALA A 62 5.52 -3.73 -4.94
N ASN A 63 4.95 -4.80 -4.38
CA ASN A 63 5.73 -5.85 -3.73
C ASN A 63 5.88 -7.09 -4.61
N VAL A 64 7.03 -7.76 -4.53
CA VAL A 64 7.34 -8.92 -5.39
C VAL A 64 6.97 -10.20 -4.67
N ASN A 65 6.24 -11.08 -5.35
CA ASN A 65 6.04 -12.44 -4.89
C ASN A 65 7.34 -13.23 -5.05
N ASP A 66 7.95 -13.60 -3.93
CA ASP A 66 9.18 -14.41 -3.88
C ASP A 66 8.90 -15.91 -3.79
N GLY A 67 7.65 -16.33 -4.00
CA GLY A 67 7.21 -17.71 -3.87
C GLY A 67 7.04 -18.18 -2.42
N THR A 68 7.16 -17.27 -1.45
CA THR A 68 6.90 -17.56 -0.05
C THR A 68 5.47 -17.21 0.35
N GLU A 69 4.99 -17.81 1.42
CA GLU A 69 3.71 -17.48 2.05
C GLU A 69 3.66 -16.06 2.65
N ASN A 70 4.79 -15.34 2.67
CA ASN A 70 4.91 -14.01 3.25
C ASN A 70 4.70 -12.87 2.24
N TRP A 71 4.23 -13.18 1.02
CA TRP A 71 3.87 -12.15 0.07
C TRP A 71 2.62 -11.38 0.51
N LEU A 72 2.72 -10.05 0.60
CA LEU A 72 1.67 -9.16 1.08
C LEU A 72 1.45 -7.99 0.11
N TYR A 73 0.22 -7.46 0.08
CA TYR A 73 -0.19 -6.22 -0.60
C TYR A 73 -1.17 -5.44 0.28
N ALA A 74 -1.47 -4.18 -0.06
CA ALA A 74 -2.49 -3.38 0.65
C ALA A 74 -2.26 -3.20 2.16
N CYS A 75 -1.00 -3.31 2.61
CA CYS A 75 -0.65 -3.20 4.02
C CYS A 75 0.72 -2.54 4.24
N VAL A 76 0.94 -2.09 5.46
CA VAL A 76 2.19 -1.41 5.86
C VAL A 76 3.41 -2.34 5.72
N HIS A 77 3.29 -3.62 6.04
CA HIS A 77 4.38 -4.59 5.91
C HIS A 77 4.84 -4.74 4.45
N SER A 78 3.89 -4.75 3.50
CA SER A 78 4.18 -4.79 2.07
C SER A 78 4.92 -3.52 1.61
N ALA A 79 4.48 -2.34 2.05
CA ALA A 79 5.17 -1.08 1.77
C ALA A 79 6.60 -1.07 2.34
N PHE A 80 6.79 -1.61 3.54
CA PHE A 80 8.11 -1.70 4.17
C PHE A 80 9.04 -2.66 3.40
N GLN A 81 8.58 -3.89 3.12
CA GLN A 81 9.36 -4.90 2.40
C GLN A 81 9.74 -4.44 0.99
N SER A 82 8.80 -3.87 0.24
CA SER A 82 9.06 -3.33 -1.10
C SER A 82 10.07 -2.18 -1.07
N GLY A 83 10.02 -1.32 -0.05
CA GLY A 83 11.02 -0.28 0.18
C GLY A 83 12.43 -0.85 0.42
N GLN A 84 12.56 -1.86 1.28
CA GLN A 84 13.85 -2.53 1.51
C GLN A 84 14.40 -3.18 0.24
N ARG A 85 13.53 -3.81 -0.57
CA ARG A 85 13.89 -4.38 -1.88
C ARG A 85 14.45 -3.30 -2.81
N ALA A 86 13.71 -2.21 -3.03
CA ALA A 86 14.15 -1.13 -3.91
C ALA A 86 15.47 -0.50 -3.45
N ALA A 87 15.64 -0.26 -2.15
CA ALA A 87 16.88 0.27 -1.58
C ALA A 87 18.06 -0.69 -1.80
N LYS A 88 17.85 -2.00 -1.61
CA LYS A 88 18.89 -3.02 -1.87
C LYS A 88 19.29 -3.06 -3.34
N THR A 89 18.33 -2.96 -4.26
CA THR A 89 18.60 -2.89 -5.71
C THR A 89 19.46 -1.69 -6.05
N ILE A 90 19.07 -0.49 -5.60
CA ILE A 90 19.81 0.76 -5.86
C ILE A 90 21.22 0.66 -5.29
N ARG A 91 21.36 0.22 -4.03
CA ARG A 91 22.67 0.05 -3.40
C ARG A 91 23.55 -0.90 -4.21
N ASN A 92 23.02 -2.04 -4.63
CA ASN A 92 23.79 -3.01 -5.40
C ASN A 92 24.22 -2.45 -6.77
N GLN A 93 23.33 -1.73 -7.47
CA GLN A 93 23.68 -1.08 -8.75
C GLN A 93 24.83 -0.07 -8.58
N LEU A 94 24.77 0.76 -7.52
CA LEU A 94 25.80 1.77 -7.23
C LEU A 94 27.13 1.16 -6.75
N CYS A 95 27.10 0.01 -6.08
CA CYS A 95 28.33 -0.67 -5.63
C CYS A 95 28.96 -1.58 -6.69
N SER A 96 28.21 -1.91 -7.75
CA SER A 96 28.69 -2.71 -8.88
C SER A 96 29.15 -1.88 -10.07
N SER A 97 29.09 -0.54 -9.97
CA SER A 97 29.60 0.44 -10.95
C SER A 97 30.94 1.02 -10.49
#